data_AF-A0AAD5SLG3-F1
#
_entry.id   AF-A0AAD5SLG3-F1
#
_cell.length_a   1.000
_cell.length_b   1.000
_cell.length_c   1.000
_cell.angle_alpha   90.00
_cell.angle_beta   90.00
_cell.angle_gamma   90.00
#
_symmetry.space_group_name_H-M   'P 1'
#
loop_
_entity.id
_entity.type
_entity.pdbx_description
1 polymer ?
#
loop_
_entity_poly.entity_id
_entity_poly.type
_entity_poly.pdbx_seq_one_letter_code
_entity_poly.pdbx_strand_id
1 'polypeptide(L)'
;MCIQNLPKAYKDPSDHIAQETMILAATFAGIGFGNAGVHLCHGMSYPISGLNKSYLHPGYANVQGVGKKIVPHGISVAVTTPAVFEWTAPACPERHLEVAEIFGADISRAKKEDAGKILSDKIREFLHVLDVPNGISAFGFNKTQIDDLVKGTLPQHRVTKLAPADATQEVLHKLFEQSFTLY
;
A
#
# COMPACT_ATOMS: atom_id res chain seq x y z
N MET A 1 -3.76 0.05 16.95
CA MET A 1 -5.19 0.11 16.55
C MET A 1 -5.43 -0.66 15.25
N CYS A 2 -4.99 -0.16 14.09
CA CYS A 2 -5.28 -0.78 12.77
C CYS A 2 -4.82 -2.24 12.68
N ILE A 3 -3.53 -2.50 12.92
CA ILE A 3 -2.93 -3.85 12.76
C ILE A 3 -3.65 -4.92 13.58
N GLN A 4 -4.09 -4.58 14.80
CA GLN A 4 -4.75 -5.53 15.70
C GLN A 4 -6.23 -5.77 15.36
N ASN A 5 -6.91 -4.84 14.70
CA ASN A 5 -8.37 -4.85 14.57
C ASN A 5 -8.87 -5.00 13.14
N LEU A 6 -8.11 -4.58 12.13
CA LEU A 6 -8.52 -4.74 10.74
C LEU A 6 -8.71 -6.23 10.36
N PRO A 7 -7.82 -7.18 10.74
CA PRO A 7 -8.06 -8.61 10.45
C PRO A 7 -9.32 -9.15 11.14
N LYS A 8 -9.65 -8.66 12.34
CA LYS A 8 -10.87 -9.05 13.07
C LYS A 8 -12.11 -8.54 12.38
N ALA A 9 -12.13 -7.23 12.08
CA ALA A 9 -13.24 -6.57 11.39
C ALA A 9 -13.47 -7.11 9.97
N TYR A 10 -12.39 -7.53 9.30
CA TYR A 10 -12.44 -8.19 7.99
C TYR A 10 -13.08 -9.58 8.08
N LYS A 11 -12.63 -10.39 9.05
CA LYS A 11 -13.12 -11.76 9.24
C LYS A 11 -14.55 -11.81 9.77
N ASP A 12 -14.91 -10.92 10.68
CA ASP A 12 -16.23 -10.81 11.29
C ASP A 12 -16.73 -9.36 11.23
N PRO A 13 -17.57 -9.01 10.23
CA PRO A 13 -18.16 -7.68 10.13
C PRO A 13 -19.05 -7.28 11.32
N SER A 14 -19.46 -8.22 12.17
CA SER A 14 -20.28 -7.97 13.36
C SER A 14 -19.46 -7.72 14.64
N ASP A 15 -18.13 -7.81 14.58
CA ASP A 15 -17.25 -7.41 15.69
C ASP A 15 -17.26 -5.88 15.85
N HIS A 16 -18.24 -5.38 16.60
CA HIS A 16 -18.44 -3.95 16.82
C HIS A 16 -17.24 -3.28 17.50
N ILE A 17 -16.50 -3.98 18.36
CA ILE A 17 -15.31 -3.44 19.02
C ILE A 17 -14.20 -3.20 17.99
N ALA A 18 -13.99 -4.17 17.09
CA ALA A 18 -13.02 -4.02 16.01
C ALA A 18 -13.43 -2.90 15.04
N GLN A 19 -14.72 -2.82 14.69
CA GLN A 19 -15.26 -1.75 13.82
C GLN A 19 -15.10 -0.36 14.44
N GLU A 20 -15.50 -0.15 15.70
CA GLU A 20 -15.35 1.11 16.42
C GLU A 20 -13.89 1.54 16.52
N THR A 21 -13.00 0.59 16.84
CA THR A 21 -11.55 0.85 16.89
C THR A 21 -11.00 1.24 15.53
N MET A 22 -11.47 0.62 14.45
CA MET A 22 -11.06 0.96 13.08
C MET A 22 -11.57 2.33 12.64
N ILE A 23 -12.78 2.73 13.06
CA ILE A 23 -13.29 4.10 12.82
C ILE A 23 -12.35 5.11 13.45
N LEU A 24 -12.00 4.94 14.72
CA LEU A 24 -11.06 5.84 15.41
C LEU A 24 -9.67 5.83 14.77
N ALA A 25 -9.18 4.65 14.36
CA ALA A 25 -7.89 4.54 13.67
C ALA A 25 -7.90 5.33 12.34
N ALA A 26 -8.97 5.23 11.56
CA ALA A 26 -9.14 5.97 10.33
C ALA A 26 -9.23 7.49 10.58
N THR A 27 -9.93 7.92 11.64
CA THR A 27 -9.99 9.33 12.05
C THR A 27 -8.60 9.88 12.40
N PHE A 28 -7.82 9.18 13.23
CA PHE A 28 -6.47 9.63 13.59
C PHE A 28 -5.52 9.63 12.39
N ALA A 29 -5.61 8.62 11.51
CA ALA A 29 -4.87 8.62 10.26
C ALA A 29 -5.21 9.84 9.40
N GLY A 30 -6.50 10.16 9.27
CA GLY A 30 -6.99 11.34 8.55
C GLY A 30 -6.49 12.67 9.10
N ILE A 31 -6.44 12.82 10.43
CA ILE A 31 -5.84 13.99 11.08
C ILE A 31 -4.34 14.08 10.76
N GLY A 32 -3.63 12.95 10.82
CA GLY A 32 -2.19 12.88 10.51
C GLY A 32 -1.88 13.28 9.08
N PHE A 33 -2.34 12.49 8.10
CA PHE A 33 -2.02 12.76 6.70
C PHE A 33 -2.76 13.99 6.14
N GLY A 34 -3.86 14.44 6.76
CA GLY A 34 -4.53 15.69 6.41
C GLY A 34 -3.63 16.91 6.57
N ASN A 35 -2.68 16.86 7.51
CA ASN A 35 -1.67 17.90 7.74
C ASN A 35 -0.34 17.59 7.05
N ALA A 36 0.15 16.36 7.16
CA ALA A 36 1.47 15.98 6.64
C ALA A 36 1.48 15.64 5.13
N GLY A 37 0.33 15.29 4.57
CA GLY A 37 0.22 14.71 3.24
C GLY A 37 0.58 13.22 3.19
N VAL A 38 0.62 12.69 1.96
CA VAL A 38 0.95 11.30 1.61
C VAL A 38 1.91 11.29 0.41
N HIS A 39 2.57 10.16 0.15
CA HIS A 39 3.56 10.06 -0.91
C HIS A 39 3.30 8.90 -1.91
N LEU A 40 4.36 8.25 -2.39
CA LEU A 40 4.38 7.34 -3.53
C LEU A 40 3.31 6.25 -3.55
N CYS A 41 2.94 5.60 -2.43
CA CYS A 41 1.88 4.58 -2.48
C CYS A 41 0.56 5.15 -3.06
N HIS A 42 0.24 6.41 -2.72
CA HIS A 42 -0.92 7.10 -3.28
C HIS A 42 -0.68 7.53 -4.73
N GLY A 43 0.50 8.08 -5.05
CA GLY A 43 0.83 8.50 -6.42
C GLY A 43 0.80 7.36 -7.43
N MET A 44 1.36 6.20 -7.06
CA MET A 44 1.39 5.00 -7.87
C MET A 44 0.00 4.35 -7.99
N SER A 45 -0.90 4.57 -7.03
CA SER A 45 -2.26 4.03 -7.05
C SER A 45 -3.12 4.60 -8.19
N TYR A 46 -2.90 5.86 -8.58
CA TYR A 46 -3.70 6.54 -9.60
C TYR A 46 -3.57 5.90 -10.98
N PRO A 47 -2.37 5.64 -11.52
CA PRO A 47 -2.26 4.92 -12.79
C PRO A 47 -2.66 3.44 -12.69
N ILE A 48 -2.47 2.78 -11.54
CA ILE A 48 -2.98 1.41 -11.34
C ILE A 48 -4.50 1.37 -11.51
N SER A 49 -5.22 2.29 -10.87
CA SER A 49 -6.68 2.36 -10.97
C SER A 49 -7.13 2.90 -12.34
N GLY A 50 -6.46 3.92 -12.89
CA GLY A 50 -6.84 4.59 -14.13
C GLY A 50 -6.53 3.81 -15.42
N LEU A 51 -5.50 2.97 -15.41
CA LEU A 51 -5.14 2.10 -16.55
C LEU A 51 -5.72 0.69 -16.44
N ASN A 52 -6.55 0.42 -15.43
CA ASN A 52 -7.25 -0.86 -15.29
C ASN A 52 -8.16 -1.12 -16.50
N LYS A 53 -8.00 -2.29 -17.14
CA LYS A 53 -8.81 -2.68 -18.31
C LYS A 53 -9.86 -3.73 -17.99
N SER A 54 -9.59 -4.60 -17.03
CA SER A 54 -10.34 -5.85 -16.84
C SER A 54 -10.58 -6.26 -15.40
N TYR A 55 -9.80 -5.77 -14.43
CA TYR A 55 -9.96 -6.19 -13.05
C TYR A 55 -11.32 -5.80 -12.49
N LEU A 56 -11.96 -6.78 -11.87
CA LEU A 56 -13.20 -6.68 -11.11
C LEU A 56 -12.88 -7.18 -9.70
N HIS A 57 -12.92 -6.28 -8.72
CA HIS A 57 -12.71 -6.70 -7.34
C HIS A 57 -13.86 -7.62 -6.88
N PRO A 58 -13.59 -8.78 -6.25
CA PRO A 58 -14.62 -9.73 -5.85
C PRO A 58 -15.73 -9.13 -4.98
N GLY A 59 -15.37 -8.25 -4.04
CA GLY A 59 -16.34 -7.51 -3.21
C GLY A 59 -17.32 -6.60 -3.96
N TYR A 60 -17.08 -6.34 -5.25
CA TYR A 60 -17.93 -5.52 -6.12
C TYR A 60 -18.63 -6.36 -7.22
N ALA A 61 -18.50 -7.70 -7.19
CA ALA A 61 -19.04 -8.57 -8.24
C ALA A 61 -20.56 -8.42 -8.46
N ASN A 62 -21.28 -8.11 -7.38
CA ASN A 62 -22.74 -7.97 -7.36
C ASN A 62 -23.23 -6.52 -7.56
N VAL A 63 -22.32 -5.55 -7.70
CA VAL A 63 -22.68 -4.14 -7.92
C VAL A 63 -23.08 -3.94 -9.40
N GLN A 64 -24.26 -3.37 -9.62
CA GLN A 64 -24.75 -2.99 -10.96
C GLN A 64 -24.34 -1.55 -11.31
N GLY A 65 -24.04 -1.29 -12.58
CA GLY A 65 -23.77 0.06 -13.10
C GLY A 65 -22.30 0.40 -13.33
N VAL A 66 -22.02 1.70 -13.50
CA VAL A 66 -20.67 2.25 -13.73
C VAL A 66 -19.82 2.01 -12.47
N GLY A 67 -18.60 1.47 -12.64
CA GLY A 67 -17.69 1.17 -11.51
C GLY A 67 -17.43 -0.31 -11.26
N LYS A 68 -18.02 -1.22 -12.05
CA LYS A 68 -17.77 -2.67 -11.92
C LYS A 68 -16.29 -3.04 -12.15
N LYS A 69 -15.64 -2.48 -13.17
CA LYS A 69 -14.21 -2.76 -13.48
C LYS A 69 -13.30 -1.72 -12.84
N ILE A 70 -13.11 -1.84 -11.53
CA ILE A 70 -12.26 -0.93 -10.76
C ILE A 70 -11.23 -1.71 -9.94
N VAL A 71 -10.01 -1.17 -9.85
CA VAL A 71 -9.10 -1.49 -8.74
C VAL A 71 -9.41 -0.49 -7.63
N PRO A 72 -10.02 -0.92 -6.50
CA PRO A 72 -10.37 -0.01 -5.41
C PRO A 72 -9.13 0.73 -4.90
N HIS A 73 -9.27 2.01 -4.57
CA HIS A 73 -8.14 2.86 -4.21
C HIS A 73 -7.29 2.28 -3.06
N GLY A 74 -7.93 1.79 -1.99
CA GLY A 74 -7.21 1.18 -0.87
C GLY A 74 -6.37 -0.03 -1.28
N ILE A 75 -6.86 -0.83 -2.25
CA ILE A 75 -6.15 -1.99 -2.79
C ILE A 75 -4.98 -1.55 -3.67
N SER A 76 -5.15 -0.55 -4.55
CA SER A 76 -4.06 -0.06 -5.39
C SER A 76 -2.96 0.64 -4.59
N VAL A 77 -3.30 1.31 -3.47
CA VAL A 77 -2.32 1.85 -2.51
C VAL A 77 -1.60 0.71 -1.79
N ALA A 78 -2.34 -0.26 -1.26
CA ALA A 78 -1.79 -1.34 -0.44
C ALA A 78 -0.73 -2.17 -1.19
N VAL A 79 -0.99 -2.55 -2.44
CA VAL A 79 -0.08 -3.46 -3.17
C VAL A 79 1.28 -2.88 -3.50
N THR A 80 1.45 -1.55 -3.48
CA THR A 80 2.75 -0.91 -3.70
C THR A 80 3.51 -0.63 -2.40
N THR A 81 2.83 -0.79 -1.25
CA THR A 81 3.35 -0.37 0.05
C THR A 81 4.63 -1.12 0.45
N PRO A 82 4.75 -2.46 0.29
CA PRO A 82 6.00 -3.15 0.64
C PRO A 82 7.23 -2.58 -0.09
N ALA A 83 7.14 -2.44 -1.41
CA ALA A 83 8.25 -1.91 -2.22
C ALA A 83 8.59 -0.47 -1.85
N VAL A 84 7.58 0.39 -1.68
CA VAL A 84 7.79 1.80 -1.31
C VAL A 84 8.45 1.92 0.07
N PHE A 85 7.96 1.20 1.07
CA PHE A 85 8.49 1.28 2.44
C PHE A 85 9.90 0.70 2.55
N GLU A 86 10.22 -0.33 1.77
CA GLU A 86 11.58 -0.85 1.68
C GLU A 86 12.54 0.19 1.09
N TRP A 87 12.11 0.92 0.07
CA TRP A 87 12.90 1.99 -0.56
C TRP A 87 13.01 3.25 0.31
N THR A 88 11.97 3.65 1.05
CA THR A 88 12.01 4.84 1.91
C THR A 88 12.75 4.63 3.23
N ALA A 89 13.00 3.38 3.64
CA ALA A 89 13.59 3.07 4.93
C ALA A 89 14.91 3.78 5.24
N PRO A 90 15.87 3.92 4.30
CA PRO A 90 17.12 4.64 4.57
C PRO A 90 16.95 6.10 4.99
N ALA A 91 15.82 6.75 4.64
CA ALA A 91 15.57 8.14 5.01
C ALA A 91 15.24 8.32 6.50
N CYS A 92 14.63 7.30 7.13
CA CYS A 92 14.33 7.31 8.57
C CYS A 92 14.12 5.86 9.07
N PRO A 93 15.21 5.09 9.24
CA PRO A 93 15.12 3.67 9.57
C PRO A 93 14.50 3.42 10.94
N GLU A 94 14.69 4.32 11.91
CA GLU A 94 14.12 4.22 13.25
C GLU A 94 12.59 4.22 13.21
N ARG A 95 11.99 5.12 12.41
CA ARG A 95 10.54 5.16 12.21
C ARG A 95 10.01 3.91 11.50
N HIS A 96 10.79 3.33 10.58
CA HIS A 96 10.40 2.08 9.92
C HIS A 96 10.45 0.90 10.90
N LEU A 97 11.45 0.84 11.80
CA LEU A 97 11.50 -0.18 12.84
C LEU A 97 10.37 -0.03 13.86
N GLU A 98 10.03 1.20 14.27
CA GLU A 98 8.88 1.48 15.13
C GLU A 98 7.59 0.95 14.50
N VAL A 99 7.37 1.22 13.21
CA VAL A 99 6.20 0.67 12.49
C VAL A 99 6.30 -0.85 12.39
N ALA A 100 7.48 -1.44 12.15
CA ALA A 100 7.64 -2.89 12.11
C ALA A 100 7.25 -3.56 13.44
N GLU A 101 7.60 -2.97 14.57
CA GLU A 101 7.18 -3.43 15.90
C GLU A 101 5.66 -3.33 16.09
N ILE A 102 5.02 -2.26 15.58
CA ILE A 102 3.54 -2.16 15.56
C ILE A 102 2.90 -3.28 14.72
N PHE A 103 3.59 -3.74 13.67
CA PHE A 103 3.20 -4.92 12.89
C PHE A 103 3.58 -6.27 13.55
N GLY A 104 4.22 -6.24 14.73
CA GLY A 104 4.58 -7.43 15.50
C GLY A 104 5.94 -8.04 15.17
N ALA A 105 6.86 -7.29 14.56
CA ALA A 105 8.26 -7.71 14.45
C ALA A 105 9.00 -7.57 15.79
N ASP A 106 9.87 -8.54 16.10
CA ASP A 106 10.91 -8.35 17.12
C ASP A 106 12.08 -7.58 16.51
N ILE A 107 12.27 -6.35 16.96
CA ILE A 107 13.32 -5.44 16.47
C ILE A 107 14.53 -5.35 17.42
N SER A 108 14.58 -6.15 18.50
CA SER A 108 15.61 -6.04 19.55
C SER A 108 17.05 -6.21 19.05
N ARG A 109 17.23 -6.89 17.91
CA ARG A 109 18.52 -7.11 17.23
C ARG A 109 18.57 -6.55 15.82
N ALA A 110 17.56 -5.78 15.40
CA ALA A 110 17.50 -5.22 14.07
C ALA A 110 18.57 -4.14 13.89
N LYS A 111 19.28 -4.18 12.76
CA LYS A 111 20.12 -3.07 12.34
C LYS A 111 19.28 -2.08 11.54
N LYS A 112 19.72 -0.83 11.49
CA LYS A 112 19.00 0.24 10.75
C LYS A 112 18.87 -0.09 9.26
N GLU A 113 19.87 -0.77 8.70
CA GLU A 113 19.91 -1.17 7.29
C GLU A 113 18.87 -2.24 6.96
N ASP A 114 18.44 -3.03 7.96
CA ASP A 114 17.44 -4.09 7.78
C ASP A 114 15.99 -3.55 7.90
N ALA A 115 15.81 -2.30 8.35
CA ALA A 115 14.50 -1.73 8.67
C ALA A 115 13.49 -1.84 7.54
N GLY A 116 13.92 -1.55 6.31
CA GLY A 116 13.07 -1.60 5.13
C GLY A 116 12.57 -3.01 4.84
N LYS A 117 13.47 -4.00 4.89
CA LYS A 117 13.12 -5.40 4.63
C LYS A 117 12.19 -5.96 5.71
N ILE A 118 12.51 -5.74 6.99
CA ILE A 118 11.70 -6.22 8.11
C ILE A 118 10.27 -5.69 8.01
N LEU A 119 10.11 -4.38 7.77
CA LEU A 119 8.78 -3.79 7.65
C LEU A 119 8.06 -4.26 6.39
N SER A 120 8.75 -4.31 5.25
CA SER A 120 8.21 -4.77 3.97
C SER A 120 7.64 -6.19 4.08
N ASP A 121 8.37 -7.11 4.74
CA ASP A 121 7.93 -8.49 4.97
C ASP A 121 6.71 -8.56 5.90
N LYS A 122 6.68 -7.77 6.97
CA LYS A 122 5.51 -7.69 7.86
C LYS A 122 4.26 -7.13 7.19
N ILE A 123 4.43 -6.14 6.32
CA ILE A 123 3.33 -5.61 5.52
C ILE A 123 2.82 -6.69 4.56
N ARG A 124 3.71 -7.45 3.89
CA ARG A 124 3.30 -8.57 3.04
C ARG A 124 2.49 -9.60 3.82
N GLU A 125 2.97 -10.05 4.97
CA GLU A 125 2.24 -10.98 5.85
C GLU A 125 0.83 -10.46 6.18
N PHE A 126 0.74 -9.18 6.58
CA PHE A 126 -0.53 -8.55 6.93
C PHE A 126 -1.51 -8.44 5.76
N LEU A 127 -1.01 -8.05 4.58
CA LEU A 127 -1.82 -7.95 3.37
C LEU A 127 -2.29 -9.34 2.90
N HIS A 128 -1.49 -10.39 3.08
CA HIS A 128 -1.87 -11.77 2.78
C HIS A 128 -3.01 -12.25 3.67
N VAL A 129 -2.96 -11.95 4.98
CA VAL A 129 -4.05 -12.27 5.94
C VAL A 129 -5.39 -11.59 5.58
N LEU A 130 -5.34 -10.47 4.88
CA LEU A 130 -6.52 -9.70 4.44
C LEU A 130 -6.99 -10.05 3.02
N ASP A 131 -6.47 -11.14 2.44
CA ASP A 131 -6.77 -11.58 1.07
C ASP A 131 -6.56 -10.48 0.02
N VAL A 132 -5.58 -9.60 0.25
CA VAL A 132 -5.23 -8.56 -0.73
C VAL A 132 -4.59 -9.22 -1.95
N PRO A 133 -5.03 -8.87 -3.18
CA PRO A 133 -4.50 -9.46 -4.41
C PRO A 133 -2.97 -9.41 -4.50
N ASN A 134 -2.38 -10.47 -5.07
CA ASN A 134 -0.92 -10.69 -5.10
C ASN A 134 -0.19 -9.76 -6.09
N GLY A 135 -0.09 -8.47 -5.74
CA GLY A 135 0.60 -7.46 -6.53
C GLY A 135 -0.21 -6.99 -7.74
N ILE A 136 0.37 -6.08 -8.53
CA ILE A 136 -0.31 -5.49 -9.68
C ILE A 136 -0.57 -6.51 -10.80
N SER A 137 0.16 -7.62 -10.83
CA SER A 137 -0.08 -8.73 -11.77
C SER A 137 -1.47 -9.34 -11.60
N ALA A 138 -1.99 -9.39 -10.37
CA ALA A 138 -3.34 -9.89 -10.06
C ALA A 138 -4.46 -9.01 -10.64
N PHE A 139 -4.16 -7.75 -11.02
CA PHE A 139 -5.10 -6.88 -11.73
C PHE A 139 -5.05 -7.06 -13.25
N GLY A 140 -4.19 -7.95 -13.76
CA GLY A 140 -4.01 -8.21 -15.18
C GLY A 140 -2.99 -7.31 -15.88
N PHE A 141 -2.17 -6.56 -15.13
CA PHE A 141 -1.06 -5.81 -15.72
C PHE A 141 0.07 -6.74 -16.19
N ASN A 142 0.65 -6.41 -17.33
CA ASN A 142 1.90 -7.01 -17.82
C ASN A 142 3.10 -6.12 -17.48
N LYS A 143 4.30 -6.72 -17.33
CA LYS A 143 5.55 -5.98 -17.15
C LYS A 143 5.79 -4.95 -18.27
N THR A 144 5.35 -5.23 -19.49
CA THR A 144 5.44 -4.27 -20.61
C THR A 144 4.62 -2.98 -20.41
N GLN A 145 3.73 -2.95 -19.42
CA GLN A 145 2.92 -1.78 -19.08
C GLN A 145 3.50 -0.95 -17.93
N ILE A 146 4.64 -1.34 -17.35
CA ILE A 146 5.27 -0.60 -16.25
C ILE A 146 5.60 0.83 -16.68
N ASP A 147 6.12 1.04 -17.89
CA ASP A 147 6.42 2.38 -18.40
C ASP A 147 5.19 3.30 -18.43
N ASP A 148 4.01 2.76 -18.75
CA ASP A 148 2.77 3.53 -18.75
C ASP A 148 2.30 3.85 -17.33
N LEU A 149 2.50 2.93 -16.38
CA LEU A 149 2.25 3.16 -14.96
C LEU A 149 3.17 4.25 -14.39
N VAL A 150 4.46 4.24 -14.78
CA VAL A 150 5.43 5.27 -14.39
C VAL A 150 5.03 6.62 -14.98
N LYS A 151 4.70 6.69 -16.29
CA LYS A 151 4.23 7.92 -16.95
C LYS A 151 2.99 8.50 -16.28
N GLY A 152 2.07 7.66 -15.80
CA GLY A 152 0.89 8.13 -15.07
C GLY A 152 1.17 8.57 -13.62
N THR A 153 2.29 8.16 -13.03
CA THR A 153 2.72 8.56 -11.68
C THR A 153 3.48 9.89 -11.69
N LEU A 154 4.33 10.14 -12.69
CA LEU A 154 5.19 11.33 -12.75
C LEU A 154 4.46 12.69 -12.62
N PRO A 155 3.28 12.91 -13.23
CA PRO A 155 2.54 14.17 -13.10
C PRO A 155 1.98 14.45 -11.70
N GLN A 156 1.99 13.46 -10.80
CA GLN A 156 1.39 13.54 -9.46
C GLN A 156 2.31 14.30 -8.48
N HIS A 157 2.66 15.54 -8.83
CA HIS A 157 3.71 16.33 -8.17
C HIS A 157 3.53 16.48 -6.65
N ARG A 158 2.30 16.58 -6.16
CA ARG A 158 2.05 16.71 -4.72
C ARG A 158 2.60 15.51 -3.95
N VAL A 159 2.35 14.30 -4.43
CA VAL A 159 2.72 13.06 -3.73
C VAL A 159 4.14 12.61 -4.06
N THR A 160 4.66 12.89 -5.25
CA THR A 160 6.05 12.57 -5.60
C THR A 160 7.05 13.47 -4.88
N LYS A 161 6.74 14.77 -4.70
CA LYS A 161 7.61 15.72 -3.98
C LYS A 161 7.57 15.58 -2.45
N LEU A 162 6.55 14.90 -1.90
CA LEU A 162 6.45 14.62 -0.47
C LEU A 162 7.18 13.33 -0.07
N ALA A 163 7.66 12.53 -1.03
CA ALA A 163 8.48 11.37 -0.72
C ALA A 163 9.79 11.84 -0.06
N PRO A 164 10.32 11.06 0.91
CA PRO A 164 11.53 11.45 1.65
C PRO A 164 12.83 11.29 0.81
N ALA A 165 12.72 10.89 -0.45
CA ALA A 165 13.79 10.76 -1.41
C ALA A 165 13.26 11.04 -2.84
N ASP A 166 14.16 11.31 -3.78
CA ASP A 166 13.78 11.66 -5.15
C ASP A 166 13.17 10.48 -5.90
N ALA A 167 11.89 10.62 -6.25
CA ALA A 167 11.12 9.62 -6.99
C ALA A 167 11.34 9.77 -8.51
N THR A 168 12.54 9.44 -8.98
CA THR A 168 12.88 9.46 -10.42
C THR A 168 12.10 8.41 -11.21
N GLN A 169 12.13 8.51 -12.54
CA GLN A 169 11.50 7.52 -13.42
C GLN A 169 12.05 6.11 -13.15
N GLU A 170 13.36 5.98 -12.96
CA GLU A 170 14.06 4.72 -12.69
C GLU A 170 13.65 4.13 -11.35
N VAL A 171 13.51 4.98 -10.32
CA VAL A 171 13.00 4.57 -9.01
C VAL A 171 11.57 4.04 -9.13
N LEU A 172 10.68 4.81 -9.77
CA LEU A 172 9.28 4.40 -9.95
C LEU A 172 9.16 3.09 -10.74
N HIS A 173 9.97 2.91 -11.78
CA HIS A 173 10.02 1.66 -12.54
C HIS A 173 10.36 0.48 -11.63
N LYS A 174 11.45 0.60 -10.85
CA LYS A 174 11.86 -0.44 -9.89
C LYS A 174 10.78 -0.73 -8.85
N LEU A 175 10.11 0.30 -8.33
CA LEU A 175 9.02 0.13 -7.35
C LEU A 175 7.84 -0.63 -7.95
N PHE A 176 7.46 -0.36 -9.21
CA PHE A 176 6.43 -1.15 -9.90
C PHE A 176 6.87 -2.59 -10.17
N GLU A 177 8.13 -2.82 -10.56
CA GLU A 177 8.67 -4.17 -10.72
C GLU A 177 8.62 -4.97 -9.42
N GLN A 178 9.00 -4.35 -8.30
CA GLN A 178 8.96 -4.96 -6.97
C GLN A 178 7.53 -5.13 -6.44
N SER A 179 6.55 -4.42 -6.99
CA SER A 179 5.12 -4.53 -6.66
C SER A 179 4.37 -5.49 -7.59
N PHE A 180 5.06 -6.12 -8.54
CA PHE A 180 4.42 -6.99 -9.53
C PHE A 180 3.81 -8.24 -8.89
N THR A 181 4.50 -8.80 -7.90
CA THR A 181 4.08 -9.95 -7.08
C THR A 181 4.57 -9.70 -5.64
N LEU A 182 3.73 -10.02 -4.65
CA LEU A 182 3.99 -9.78 -3.23
C LEU A 182 4.29 -11.05 -2.43
N TYR A 183 3.68 -12.19 -2.79
CA TYR A 183 3.82 -13.48 -2.12
C TYR A 183 4.17 -14.58 -3.13
#